data_AF-A0A9D5J6W6-F1
#
_entry.id   AF-A0A9D5J6W6-F1
#
_cell.length_a   1.000
_cell.length_b   1.000
_cell.length_c   1.000
_cell.angle_alpha   90.00
_cell.angle_beta   90.00
_cell.angle_gamma   90.00
#
_symmetry.space_group_name_H-M   'P 1'
#
loop_
_entity.id
_entity.type
_entity.pdbx_description
1 polymer ?
#
loop_
_entity_poly.entity_id
_entity_poly.type
_entity_poly.pdbx_seq_one_letter_code
_entity_poly.pdbx_strand_id
1 'polypeptide(L)'
;MNPLLTKTVAFAESVAAAEPGGVCREDVNELFVTGRFTAETGKDCAALAQELSAAGLAQVTVVNNRDEGVVMDEIAGTTGAVRIRIMKPCTKSTVYFFTLDGLSRFVEDPSGLDEARTVLVASEFEAFSTQTIVFRSWEDPVSDVAEARSDEEIDARRVVYGPDGSVPKRIGPLIFTGTFPAPSTVSDVWARRAWHALAALLVDEVRAVDAARRMLTITAPRTSIEQMFTEAVDRESLRLVCEAARWTYASSFSMDSRHALIAAELGRMWHDNETWDGGFRRVGARALESAKSAERLMISGKTSEVINAEGDLRKALNDEVGRVNQQIRDLTGALWRDFAVAIAALVARASLAKGGGATDIFGSAVLIGAAVFLIASIGVVVYANRRLLTIARNARTTWQSDVYAFLAEPEIESLALKPIREAETVYFCVEKIVVGAYVVVIAAILFTAFGINSSVLLGAPSASPSP
;
A
#
# COMPACT_ATOMS: atom_id res chain seq x y z
N MET A 1 -41.71 5.95 15.94
CA MET A 1 -42.10 6.86 14.83
C MET A 1 -42.88 8.07 15.35
N ASN A 2 -42.52 9.30 14.96
CA ASN A 2 -43.21 10.52 15.40
C ASN A 2 -44.56 10.71 14.67
N PRO A 3 -45.71 10.76 15.38
CA PRO A 3 -47.03 10.84 14.75
C PRO A 3 -47.26 12.13 13.94
N LEU A 4 -46.54 13.22 14.25
CA LEU A 4 -46.63 14.47 13.50
C LEU A 4 -46.12 14.33 12.06
N LEU A 5 -45.07 13.53 11.84
CA LEU A 5 -44.51 13.33 10.50
C LEU A 5 -45.48 12.52 9.62
N THR A 6 -46.08 11.47 10.18
CA THR A 6 -47.11 10.69 9.47
C THR A 6 -48.36 11.52 9.16
N LYS A 7 -48.80 12.35 10.12
CA LYS A 7 -49.89 13.32 9.91
C LYS A 7 -49.55 14.32 8.80
N THR A 8 -48.29 14.74 8.70
CA THR A 8 -47.83 15.67 7.66
C THR A 8 -47.94 15.10 6.25
N VAL A 9 -47.49 13.85 6.06
CA VAL A 9 -47.59 13.16 4.77
C VAL A 9 -49.04 12.95 4.37
N ALA A 10 -49.87 12.43 5.29
CA ALA A 10 -51.29 12.22 5.02
C ALA A 10 -52.02 13.53 4.67
N PHE A 11 -51.70 14.63 5.37
CA PHE A 11 -52.22 15.96 5.04
C PHE A 11 -51.79 16.39 3.63
N ALA A 12 -50.50 16.32 3.31
CA ALA A 12 -49.97 16.70 2.00
C ALA A 12 -50.63 15.92 0.84
N GLU A 13 -50.77 14.60 1.00
CA GLU A 13 -51.43 13.74 0.01
C GLU A 13 -52.91 14.08 -0.16
N SER A 14 -53.64 14.33 0.93
CA SER A 14 -55.05 14.71 0.86
C SER A 14 -55.29 16.05 0.16
N VAL A 15 -54.42 17.04 0.38
CA VAL A 15 -54.50 18.34 -0.30
C VAL A 15 -54.20 18.19 -1.80
N ALA A 16 -53.19 17.39 -2.15
CA ALA A 16 -52.86 17.14 -3.55
C ALA A 16 -53.99 16.39 -4.28
N ALA A 17 -54.62 15.40 -3.62
CA ALA A 17 -55.73 14.64 -4.20
C ALA A 17 -57.01 15.47 -4.41
N ALA A 18 -57.16 16.60 -3.72
CA ALA A 18 -58.33 17.47 -3.81
C ALA A 18 -58.38 18.33 -5.10
N GLU A 19 -57.28 18.43 -5.86
CA GLU A 19 -57.20 19.17 -7.13
C GLU A 19 -56.81 18.25 -8.29
N PRO A 20 -57.52 18.27 -9.44
CA PRO A 20 -57.06 17.59 -10.64
C PRO A 20 -55.70 18.13 -11.09
N GLY A 21 -54.67 17.28 -11.07
CA GLY A 21 -53.29 17.67 -11.36
C GLY A 21 -52.51 18.20 -10.15
N GLY A 22 -53.04 18.06 -8.93
CA GLY A 22 -52.29 18.28 -7.70
C GLY A 22 -51.06 17.37 -7.61
N VAL A 23 -49.98 17.91 -7.08
CA VAL A 23 -48.66 17.27 -7.01
C VAL A 23 -48.18 17.32 -5.58
N CYS A 24 -47.78 16.16 -5.05
CA CYS A 24 -46.99 16.06 -3.83
C CYS A 24 -45.60 15.56 -4.25
N ARG A 25 -44.58 16.41 -4.08
CA ARG A 25 -43.21 16.11 -4.48
C ARG A 25 -42.26 16.49 -3.36
N GLU A 26 -41.37 15.58 -3.03
CA GLU A 26 -40.32 15.82 -2.05
C GLU A 26 -38.96 15.98 -2.73
N ASP A 27 -38.26 17.06 -2.38
CA ASP A 27 -36.84 17.28 -2.66
C ASP A 27 -36.07 17.32 -1.33
N VAL A 28 -34.74 17.43 -1.34
CA VAL A 28 -33.90 17.34 -0.12
C VAL A 28 -34.29 18.37 0.95
N ASN A 29 -34.56 19.60 0.54
CA ASN A 29 -34.79 20.73 1.45
C ASN A 29 -36.27 20.96 1.78
N GLU A 30 -37.20 20.46 0.98
CA GLU A 30 -38.62 20.77 1.13
C GLU A 30 -39.54 19.66 0.62
N LEU A 31 -40.74 19.61 1.20
CA LEU A 31 -41.88 18.90 0.65
C LEU A 31 -42.82 19.93 0.00
N PHE A 32 -42.97 19.82 -1.31
CA PHE A 32 -43.78 20.71 -2.14
C PHE A 32 -45.14 20.07 -2.45
N VAL A 33 -46.21 20.80 -2.18
CA VAL A 33 -47.58 20.35 -2.42
C VAL A 33 -48.35 21.39 -3.22
N THR A 34 -49.00 20.97 -4.29
CA THR A 34 -49.99 21.76 -5.02
C THR A 34 -51.33 21.08 -4.91
N GLY A 35 -52.37 21.86 -4.63
CA GLY A 35 -53.70 21.30 -4.41
C GLY A 35 -54.73 22.39 -4.13
N ARG A 36 -55.82 22.01 -3.48
CA ARG A 36 -56.92 22.93 -3.14
C ARG A 36 -57.25 22.86 -1.66
N PHE A 37 -57.41 24.03 -1.05
CA PHE A 37 -57.98 24.14 0.29
C PHE A 37 -59.51 24.19 0.26
N THR A 38 -60.08 23.37 1.12
CA THR A 38 -61.37 23.58 1.77
C THR A 38 -61.17 24.35 3.09
N ALA A 39 -62.25 24.92 3.63
CA ALA A 39 -62.19 25.63 4.92
C ALA A 39 -61.73 24.75 6.09
N GLU A 40 -61.87 23.43 5.99
CA GLU A 40 -61.40 22.47 6.99
C GLU A 40 -59.90 22.21 6.82
N THR A 41 -59.44 21.90 5.60
CA THR A 41 -58.02 21.68 5.32
C THR A 41 -57.15 22.91 5.57
N GLY A 42 -57.68 24.13 5.42
CA GLY A 42 -56.97 25.35 5.78
C GLY A 42 -56.72 25.46 7.29
N LYS A 43 -57.68 25.06 8.12
CA LYS A 43 -57.50 25.00 9.59
C LYS A 43 -56.50 23.92 9.97
N ASP A 44 -56.61 22.74 9.35
CA ASP A 44 -55.67 21.64 9.58
C ASP A 44 -54.24 22.03 9.19
N CYS A 45 -54.07 22.78 8.09
CA CYS A 45 -52.77 23.32 7.66
C CYS A 45 -52.17 24.25 8.71
N ALA A 46 -52.95 25.19 9.25
CA ALA A 46 -52.49 26.15 10.25
C ALA A 46 -52.10 25.45 11.56
N ALA A 47 -52.91 24.48 12.02
CA ALA A 47 -52.61 23.67 13.19
C ALA A 47 -51.33 22.83 12.99
N LEU A 48 -51.21 22.17 11.84
CA LEU A 48 -50.03 21.37 11.50
C LEU A 48 -48.77 22.24 11.42
N ALA A 49 -48.85 23.43 10.85
CA ALA A 49 -47.74 24.37 10.77
C ALA A 49 -47.23 24.79 12.16
N GLN A 50 -48.14 25.06 13.10
CA GLN A 50 -47.79 25.38 14.48
C GLN A 50 -47.15 24.18 15.19
N GLU A 51 -47.74 22.97 15.06
CA GLU A 51 -47.21 21.74 15.65
C GLU A 51 -45.79 21.41 15.15
N LEU A 52 -45.57 21.48 13.83
CA LEU A 52 -44.27 21.22 13.21
C LEU A 52 -43.21 22.24 13.61
N SER A 53 -43.58 23.53 13.66
CA SER A 53 -42.67 24.59 14.07
C SER A 53 -42.33 24.50 15.55
N ALA A 54 -43.30 24.17 16.41
CA ALA A 54 -43.08 24.02 17.86
C ALA A 54 -42.18 22.81 18.17
N ALA A 55 -42.30 21.73 17.39
CA ALA A 55 -41.43 20.57 17.49
C ALA A 55 -40.05 20.77 16.82
N GLY A 56 -39.83 21.88 16.12
CA GLY A 56 -38.59 22.14 15.37
C GLY A 56 -38.36 21.18 14.20
N LEU A 57 -39.43 20.55 13.68
CA LEU A 57 -39.35 19.53 12.65
C LEU A 57 -39.41 20.12 11.24
N ALA A 58 -40.18 21.18 11.03
CA ALA A 58 -40.28 21.85 9.73
C ALA A 58 -40.90 23.24 9.87
N GLN A 59 -40.69 24.09 8.86
CA GLN A 59 -41.40 25.36 8.69
C GLN A 59 -42.34 25.27 7.48
N VAL A 60 -43.62 25.57 7.68
CA VAL A 60 -44.59 25.56 6.58
C VAL A 60 -44.71 26.97 6.01
N THR A 61 -44.81 27.08 4.70
CA THR A 61 -45.16 28.31 3.99
C THR A 61 -46.25 28.00 2.98
N VAL A 62 -47.22 28.90 2.85
CA VAL A 62 -48.33 28.74 1.91
C VAL A 62 -48.36 29.95 1.00
N VAL A 63 -48.51 29.68 -0.29
CA VAL A 63 -48.56 30.67 -1.36
C VAL A 63 -49.85 30.48 -2.12
N ASN A 64 -50.53 31.58 -2.42
CA ASN A 64 -51.77 31.56 -3.20
C ASN A 64 -51.48 31.43 -4.72
N ASN A 65 -52.54 31.38 -5.53
CA ASN A 65 -52.44 31.31 -6.99
C ASN A 65 -51.75 32.51 -7.66
N ARG A 66 -51.48 33.60 -6.93
CA ARG A 66 -50.81 34.82 -7.41
C ARG A 66 -49.34 34.91 -6.99
N ASP A 67 -48.77 33.84 -6.45
CA ASP A 67 -47.43 33.83 -5.85
C ASP A 67 -47.27 34.76 -4.64
N GLU A 68 -48.37 35.16 -4.00
CA GLU A 68 -48.34 35.95 -2.78
C GLU A 68 -48.36 35.01 -1.57
N GLY A 69 -47.45 35.24 -0.63
CA GLY A 69 -47.41 34.51 0.63
C GLY A 69 -48.66 34.78 1.47
N VAL A 70 -49.31 33.72 1.94
CA VAL A 70 -50.48 33.81 2.82
C VAL A 70 -50.01 33.78 4.27
N VAL A 71 -50.43 34.77 5.06
CA VAL A 71 -50.13 34.80 6.50
C VAL A 71 -50.84 33.63 7.18
N MET A 72 -50.13 32.87 8.01
CA MET A 72 -50.65 31.63 8.63
C MET A 72 -51.99 31.80 9.35
N ASP A 73 -52.20 32.95 9.99
CA ASP A 73 -53.43 33.26 10.72
C ASP A 73 -54.65 33.48 9.81
N GLU A 74 -54.43 33.75 8.52
CA GLU A 74 -55.48 33.98 7.51
C GLU A 74 -55.83 32.71 6.71
N ILE A 75 -55.01 31.64 6.84
CA ILE A 75 -55.17 30.38 6.09
C ILE A 75 -56.44 29.63 6.50
N ALA A 76 -56.85 29.71 7.76
CA ALA A 76 -58.01 29.01 8.30
C ALA A 76 -59.35 29.34 7.60
N GLY A 77 -59.42 30.48 6.90
CA GLY A 77 -60.58 30.89 6.09
C GLY A 77 -60.35 30.82 4.58
N THR A 78 -59.15 30.43 4.14
CA THR A 78 -58.78 30.44 2.73
C THR A 78 -59.35 29.21 2.01
N THR A 79 -59.97 29.44 0.84
CA THR A 79 -60.45 28.38 -0.04
C THR A 79 -59.93 28.61 -1.46
N GLY A 80 -59.68 27.53 -2.19
CA GLY A 80 -59.16 27.60 -3.56
C GLY A 80 -57.79 26.94 -3.71
N ALA A 81 -57.22 27.06 -4.90
CA ALA A 81 -55.93 26.42 -5.18
C ALA A 81 -54.78 27.12 -4.46
N VAL A 82 -53.84 26.30 -3.98
CA VAL A 82 -52.74 26.70 -3.11
C VAL A 82 -51.48 25.93 -3.44
N ARG A 83 -50.34 26.54 -3.11
CA ARG A 83 -49.03 25.91 -3.12
C ARG A 83 -48.45 25.95 -1.71
N ILE A 84 -48.11 24.79 -1.18
CA ILE A 84 -47.57 24.63 0.17
C ILE A 84 -46.13 24.18 0.03
N ARG A 85 -45.22 24.82 0.77
CA ARG A 85 -43.82 24.39 0.91
C ARG A 85 -43.56 24.12 2.37
N ILE A 86 -43.22 22.87 2.69
CA ILE A 86 -42.84 22.44 4.03
C ILE A 86 -41.31 22.34 4.03
N MET A 87 -40.65 23.36 4.54
CA MET A 87 -39.20 23.48 4.64
C MET A 87 -38.69 22.58 5.76
N LYS A 88 -37.75 21.70 5.43
CA LYS A 88 -37.11 20.78 6.38
C LYS A 88 -35.96 21.49 7.11
N PRO A 89 -35.48 20.97 8.24
CA PRO A 89 -34.32 21.51 8.92
C PRO A 89 -33.12 21.43 7.97
N CYS A 90 -32.58 22.58 7.57
CA CYS A 90 -31.44 22.63 6.66
C CYS A 90 -30.14 22.53 7.46
N THR A 91 -29.46 21.39 7.34
CA THR A 91 -28.10 21.20 7.87
C THR A 91 -27.19 20.72 6.74
N LYS A 92 -25.86 20.82 6.90
CA LYS A 92 -24.95 20.48 5.81
C LYS A 92 -24.84 18.97 5.60
N SER A 93 -24.89 18.19 6.67
CA SER A 93 -24.62 16.74 6.61
C SER A 93 -25.81 15.85 6.98
N THR A 94 -26.90 16.43 7.49
CA THR A 94 -28.12 15.70 7.83
C THR A 94 -29.25 16.04 6.88
N VAL A 95 -29.80 15.02 6.24
CA VAL A 95 -30.93 15.13 5.30
C VAL A 95 -32.15 14.41 5.87
N TYR A 96 -33.34 14.96 5.58
CA TYR A 96 -34.61 14.54 6.15
C TYR A 96 -35.58 14.16 5.03
N PHE A 97 -36.30 13.06 5.19
CA PHE A 97 -37.29 12.57 4.24
C PHE A 97 -38.60 12.19 4.92
N PHE A 98 -39.68 12.79 4.46
CA PHE A 98 -41.06 12.45 4.80
C PHE A 98 -41.54 11.21 4.03
N THR A 99 -41.10 11.04 2.78
CA THR A 99 -41.59 10.02 1.85
C THR A 99 -40.47 9.10 1.36
N LEU A 100 -40.85 7.86 1.01
CA LEU A 100 -39.93 6.91 0.39
C LEU A 100 -39.52 7.30 -1.04
N ASP A 101 -40.38 8.02 -1.77
CA ASP A 101 -40.09 8.53 -3.12
C ASP A 101 -38.97 9.59 -3.08
N GLY A 102 -39.04 10.53 -2.12
CA GLY A 102 -37.99 11.51 -1.87
C GLY A 102 -36.65 10.84 -1.54
N LEU A 103 -36.68 9.82 -0.68
CA LEU A 103 -35.49 9.02 -0.36
C LEU A 103 -34.93 8.31 -1.61
N SER A 104 -35.77 7.71 -2.44
CA SER A 104 -35.34 6.99 -3.65
C SER A 104 -34.60 7.92 -4.61
N ARG A 105 -35.15 9.11 -4.88
CA ARG A 105 -34.49 10.11 -5.74
C ARG A 105 -33.16 10.59 -5.15
N PHE A 106 -33.12 10.80 -3.83
CA PHE A 106 -31.90 11.23 -3.16
C PHE A 106 -30.78 10.20 -3.26
N VAL A 107 -31.10 8.92 -3.05
CA VAL A 107 -30.10 7.83 -3.11
C VAL A 107 -29.60 7.60 -4.55
N GLU A 108 -30.39 7.96 -5.56
CA GLU A 108 -29.97 7.96 -6.96
C GLU A 108 -29.01 9.10 -7.31
N ASP A 109 -29.13 10.26 -6.65
CA ASP A 109 -28.22 11.41 -6.85
C ASP A 109 -26.84 11.18 -6.19
N PRO A 110 -25.76 11.01 -6.97
CA PRO A 110 -24.43 10.80 -6.42
C PRO A 110 -23.93 11.99 -5.58
N SER A 111 -24.33 13.22 -5.94
CA SER A 111 -23.80 14.43 -5.31
C SER A 111 -24.35 14.58 -3.89
N GLY A 112 -25.68 14.46 -3.74
CA GLY A 112 -26.33 14.50 -2.43
C GLY A 112 -25.84 13.37 -1.50
N LEU A 113 -25.59 12.18 -2.06
CA LEU A 113 -25.15 11.03 -1.27
C LEU A 113 -23.70 11.19 -0.73
N ASP A 114 -22.83 11.89 -1.46
CA ASP A 114 -21.44 12.13 -1.06
C ASP A 114 -21.31 13.14 0.11
N GLU A 115 -22.26 14.07 0.20
CA GLU A 115 -22.30 15.13 1.23
C GLU A 115 -22.99 14.65 2.51
N ALA A 116 -24.01 13.80 2.40
CA ALA A 116 -24.74 13.31 3.55
C ALA A 116 -23.89 12.45 4.50
N ARG A 117 -24.17 12.58 5.79
CA ARG A 117 -23.63 11.74 6.88
C ARG A 117 -24.74 11.09 7.68
N THR A 118 -25.90 11.73 7.72
CA THR A 118 -27.08 11.19 8.40
C THR A 118 -28.30 11.35 7.50
N VAL A 119 -29.05 10.27 7.35
CA VAL A 119 -30.33 10.24 6.62
C VAL A 119 -31.43 9.89 7.61
N LEU A 120 -32.37 10.81 7.78
CA LEU A 120 -33.53 10.69 8.65
C LEU A 120 -34.78 10.43 7.79
N VAL A 121 -35.50 9.35 8.06
CA VAL A 121 -36.70 8.98 7.29
C VAL A 121 -37.89 8.85 8.22
N ALA A 122 -39.01 9.46 7.87
CA ALA A 122 -40.30 9.40 8.58
C ALA A 122 -41.00 8.04 8.41
N SER A 123 -40.29 6.95 8.69
CA SER A 123 -40.77 5.57 8.64
C SER A 123 -40.15 4.80 9.80
N GLU A 124 -40.84 3.77 10.26
CA GLU A 124 -40.33 2.87 11.30
C GLU A 124 -39.47 1.78 10.65
N PHE A 125 -38.20 1.69 11.06
CA PHE A 125 -37.24 0.68 10.61
C PHE A 125 -36.07 0.56 11.59
N GLU A 126 -35.36 -0.57 11.55
CA GLU A 126 -34.12 -0.74 12.30
C GLU A 126 -33.02 0.13 11.70
N ALA A 127 -32.40 0.99 12.52
CA ALA A 127 -31.33 1.86 12.08
C ALA A 127 -30.13 1.03 11.56
N PHE A 128 -29.51 1.51 10.48
CA PHE A 128 -28.34 0.86 9.90
C PHE A 128 -27.33 1.89 9.42
N SER A 129 -26.10 1.46 9.19
CA SER A 129 -25.00 2.34 8.81
C SER A 129 -24.21 1.80 7.63
N THR A 130 -23.70 2.73 6.84
CA THR A 130 -22.68 2.51 5.81
C THR A 130 -21.35 3.02 6.32
N GLN A 131 -20.30 3.02 5.50
CA GLN A 131 -19.01 3.57 5.92
C GLN A 131 -19.08 5.09 6.12
N THR A 132 -20.02 5.80 5.50
CA THR A 132 -20.10 7.27 5.62
C THR A 132 -21.46 7.80 6.06
N ILE A 133 -22.53 7.01 5.94
CA ILE A 133 -23.91 7.45 6.21
C ILE A 133 -24.57 6.58 7.28
N VAL A 134 -25.26 7.21 8.22
CA VAL A 134 -26.18 6.56 9.18
C VAL A 134 -27.63 6.79 8.75
N PHE A 135 -28.38 5.71 8.59
CA PHE A 135 -29.83 5.73 8.32
C PHE A 135 -30.59 5.44 9.61
N ARG A 136 -31.53 6.31 9.99
CA ARG A 136 -32.37 6.11 11.18
C ARG A 136 -33.76 6.74 11.02
N SER A 137 -34.70 6.28 11.84
CA SER A 137 -36.05 6.85 11.91
C SER A 137 -35.98 8.33 12.32
N TRP A 138 -36.78 9.17 11.65
CA TRP A 138 -36.96 10.56 12.02
C TRP A 138 -37.93 10.65 13.20
N GLU A 139 -37.40 10.96 14.37
CA GLU A 139 -38.20 11.15 15.58
C GLU A 139 -38.10 12.60 16.06
N ASP A 140 -36.88 13.08 16.24
CA ASP A 140 -36.56 14.43 16.70
C ASP A 140 -35.60 15.14 15.75
N PRO A 141 -35.56 16.48 15.75
CA PRO A 141 -34.48 17.21 15.10
C PRO A 141 -33.15 16.85 15.76
N VAL A 142 -32.14 16.59 14.94
CA VAL A 142 -30.81 16.22 15.43
C VAL A 142 -29.78 17.24 15.01
N SER A 143 -28.89 17.58 15.93
CA SER A 143 -27.75 18.46 15.69
C SER A 143 -26.88 17.91 14.56
N ASP A 144 -26.38 18.82 13.71
CA ASP A 144 -25.50 18.47 12.60
C ASP A 144 -24.26 17.73 13.13
N VAL A 145 -23.89 16.64 12.46
CA VAL A 145 -22.71 15.88 12.84
C VAL A 145 -21.49 16.65 12.32
N ALA A 146 -20.58 17.04 13.21
CA ALA A 146 -19.34 17.70 12.80
C ALA A 146 -18.53 16.81 11.84
N GLU A 147 -17.95 17.41 10.81
CA GLU A 147 -17.08 16.73 9.84
C GLU A 147 -15.95 15.98 10.54
N ALA A 148 -15.92 14.66 10.41
CA ALA A 148 -14.68 13.88 10.35
C ALA A 148 -14.96 12.42 9.92
N ARG A 149 -14.63 12.11 8.67
CA ARG A 149 -13.89 10.87 8.34
C ARG A 149 -12.89 11.24 7.26
N SER A 150 -11.63 11.42 7.65
CA SER A 150 -10.48 11.54 6.76
C SER A 150 -10.08 10.15 6.23
N ASP A 151 -11.06 9.38 5.76
CA ASP A 151 -10.74 8.14 5.08
C ASP A 151 -10.09 8.52 3.75
N GLU A 152 -9.02 7.81 3.40
CA GLU A 152 -8.34 7.96 2.12
C GLU A 152 -9.40 7.98 1.01
N GLU A 153 -9.48 9.08 0.25
CA GLU A 153 -10.51 9.22 -0.79
C GLU A 153 -10.12 8.33 -1.97
N ILE A 154 -10.65 7.12 -1.96
CA ILE A 154 -10.38 6.10 -2.95
C ILE A 154 -11.34 6.29 -4.13
N ASP A 155 -10.81 6.79 -5.26
CA ASP A 155 -11.55 6.96 -6.51
C ASP A 155 -11.56 5.68 -7.34
N ALA A 156 -12.71 5.01 -7.40
CA ALA A 156 -12.88 3.76 -8.15
C ALA A 156 -12.78 3.93 -9.67
N ARG A 157 -12.93 5.15 -10.19
CA ARG A 157 -12.83 5.44 -11.64
C ARG A 157 -11.41 5.30 -12.19
N ARG A 158 -10.42 5.10 -11.31
CA ARG A 158 -9.04 4.77 -11.69
C ARG A 158 -8.90 3.39 -12.33
N VAL A 159 -9.77 2.44 -11.93
CA VAL A 159 -9.70 1.03 -12.37
C VAL A 159 -10.93 0.60 -13.16
N VAL A 160 -12.04 1.31 -13.05
CA VAL A 160 -13.28 1.04 -13.80
C VAL A 160 -13.57 2.16 -14.79
N TYR A 161 -13.80 1.81 -16.05
CA TYR A 161 -14.26 2.72 -17.08
C TYR A 161 -15.79 2.85 -17.11
N GLY A 162 -16.29 4.09 -17.04
CA GLY A 162 -17.72 4.39 -17.08
C GLY A 162 -17.96 5.83 -17.55
N PRO A 163 -18.19 6.07 -18.86
CA PRO A 163 -18.23 7.42 -19.42
C PRO A 163 -19.43 8.25 -18.95
N ASP A 164 -20.54 7.59 -18.59
CA ASP A 164 -21.81 8.24 -18.27
C ASP A 164 -21.96 8.58 -16.77
N GLY A 165 -20.87 8.52 -15.99
CA GLY A 165 -20.93 8.67 -14.53
C GLY A 165 -21.57 7.48 -13.80
N SER A 166 -21.73 6.35 -14.49
CA SER A 166 -22.27 5.09 -13.97
C SER A 166 -21.47 4.51 -12.81
N VAL A 167 -20.16 4.84 -12.75
CA VAL A 167 -19.25 4.45 -11.68
C VAL A 167 -19.23 5.54 -10.60
N PRO A 168 -19.59 5.21 -9.34
CA PRO A 168 -19.57 6.17 -8.25
C PRO A 168 -18.13 6.61 -7.96
N LYS A 169 -17.94 7.90 -7.64
CA LYS A 169 -16.62 8.43 -7.24
C LYS A 169 -16.24 7.93 -5.85
N ARG A 170 -17.17 7.94 -4.91
CA ARG A 170 -17.00 7.44 -3.54
C ARG A 170 -17.82 6.19 -3.32
N ILE A 171 -17.22 5.22 -2.64
CA ILE A 171 -17.85 3.92 -2.36
C ILE A 171 -18.43 3.84 -0.94
N GLY A 172 -18.00 4.74 -0.05
CA GLY A 172 -18.36 4.74 1.37
C GLY A 172 -19.87 4.73 1.65
N PRO A 173 -20.69 5.51 0.91
CA PRO A 173 -22.15 5.49 1.07
C PRO A 173 -22.83 4.17 0.66
N LEU A 174 -22.11 3.30 -0.03
CA LEU A 174 -22.64 2.07 -0.64
C LEU A 174 -22.20 0.82 0.15
N ILE A 175 -21.15 0.92 0.95
CA ILE A 175 -20.62 -0.19 1.74
C ILE A 175 -21.23 -0.15 3.14
N PHE A 176 -22.07 -1.13 3.49
CA PHE A 176 -22.63 -1.24 4.84
C PHE A 176 -21.54 -1.44 5.91
N THR A 177 -21.77 -1.03 7.15
CA THR A 177 -20.86 -1.28 8.28
C THR A 177 -21.62 -1.93 9.44
N GLY A 178 -21.03 -2.96 10.06
CA GLY A 178 -21.67 -3.72 11.12
C GLY A 178 -22.59 -4.83 10.61
N THR A 179 -23.72 -5.03 11.28
CA THR A 179 -24.72 -6.03 10.89
C THR A 179 -25.45 -5.59 9.62
N PHE A 180 -25.72 -6.55 8.72
CA PHE A 180 -26.43 -6.27 7.49
C PHE A 180 -27.88 -5.81 7.80
N PRO A 181 -28.41 -4.77 7.13
CA PRO A 181 -29.71 -4.21 7.48
C PRO A 181 -30.85 -5.23 7.38
N ALA A 182 -31.72 -5.26 8.38
CA ALA A 182 -32.96 -6.04 8.30
C ALA A 182 -33.83 -5.55 7.12
N PRO A 183 -34.62 -6.44 6.48
CA PRO A 183 -35.52 -6.05 5.41
C PRO A 183 -36.54 -5.01 5.86
N SER A 184 -36.56 -3.87 5.17
CA SER A 184 -37.53 -2.79 5.36
C SER A 184 -37.63 -2.02 4.04
N THR A 185 -38.72 -1.29 3.85
CA THR A 185 -38.92 -0.44 2.66
C THR A 185 -37.78 0.57 2.48
N VAL A 186 -37.28 1.14 3.58
CA VAL A 186 -36.13 2.06 3.60
C VAL A 186 -34.84 1.35 3.19
N SER A 187 -34.56 0.18 3.79
CA SER A 187 -33.33 -0.55 3.47
C SER A 187 -33.36 -1.14 2.06
N ASP A 188 -34.54 -1.46 1.50
CA ASP A 188 -34.72 -1.90 0.12
C ASP A 188 -34.41 -0.78 -0.90
N VAL A 189 -34.79 0.47 -0.61
CA VAL A 189 -34.46 1.62 -1.46
C VAL A 189 -32.93 1.78 -1.56
N TRP A 190 -32.24 1.78 -0.42
CA TRP A 190 -30.78 1.83 -0.40
C TRP A 190 -30.15 0.59 -1.06
N ALA A 191 -30.66 -0.61 -0.77
CA ALA A 191 -30.12 -1.87 -1.27
C ALA A 191 -30.17 -1.95 -2.80
N ARG A 192 -31.24 -1.45 -3.44
CA ARG A 192 -31.31 -1.33 -4.90
C ARG A 192 -30.16 -0.51 -5.43
N ARG A 193 -29.98 0.72 -4.93
CA ARG A 193 -28.88 1.58 -5.39
C ARG A 193 -27.51 0.96 -5.15
N ALA A 194 -27.28 0.42 -3.95
CA ALA A 194 -26.03 -0.22 -3.59
C ALA A 194 -25.72 -1.40 -4.51
N TRP A 195 -26.72 -2.22 -4.84
CA TRP A 195 -26.58 -3.33 -5.77
C TRP A 195 -26.07 -2.89 -7.16
N HIS A 196 -26.71 -1.86 -7.75
CA HIS A 196 -26.28 -1.29 -9.03
C HIS A 196 -24.86 -0.71 -8.95
N ALA A 197 -24.61 0.09 -7.92
CA ALA A 197 -23.35 0.82 -7.80
C ALA A 197 -22.17 -0.11 -7.54
N LEU A 198 -22.33 -1.09 -6.64
CA LEU A 198 -21.26 -2.00 -6.26
C LEU A 198 -20.95 -3.03 -7.34
N ALA A 199 -21.95 -3.45 -8.14
CA ALA A 199 -21.70 -4.28 -9.30
C ALA A 199 -20.80 -3.58 -10.33
N ALA A 200 -21.06 -2.30 -10.60
CA ALA A 200 -20.22 -1.48 -11.45
C ALA A 200 -18.76 -1.39 -10.95
N LEU A 201 -18.53 -1.49 -9.64
CA LEU A 201 -17.19 -1.40 -9.05
C LEU A 201 -16.32 -2.66 -9.22
N LEU A 202 -16.89 -3.81 -9.59
CA LEU A 202 -16.18 -5.08 -9.68
C LEU A 202 -15.83 -5.49 -11.12
N VAL A 203 -16.20 -4.67 -12.10
CA VAL A 203 -16.00 -4.92 -13.52
C VAL A 203 -15.02 -3.91 -14.10
N ASP A 204 -14.54 -4.13 -15.32
CA ASP A 204 -13.58 -3.24 -15.98
C ASP A 204 -14.29 -2.09 -16.70
N GLU A 205 -15.47 -2.35 -17.27
CA GLU A 205 -16.22 -1.36 -18.02
C GLU A 205 -17.73 -1.46 -17.83
N VAL A 206 -18.38 -0.31 -17.71
CA VAL A 206 -19.84 -0.16 -17.63
C VAL A 206 -20.33 0.71 -18.78
N ARG A 207 -21.14 0.13 -19.67
CA ARG A 207 -21.75 0.84 -20.81
C ARG A 207 -23.27 0.93 -20.69
N ALA A 208 -23.84 2.08 -21.01
CA ALA A 208 -25.26 2.19 -21.24
C ALA A 208 -25.64 1.50 -22.56
N VAL A 209 -26.69 0.66 -22.51
CA VAL A 209 -27.29 0.07 -23.71
C VAL A 209 -28.56 0.82 -24.09
N ASP A 210 -29.38 1.14 -23.09
CA ASP A 210 -30.56 2.00 -23.23
C ASP A 210 -30.77 2.80 -21.92
N ALA A 211 -31.93 3.45 -21.75
CA ALA A 211 -32.22 4.25 -20.56
C ALA A 211 -32.22 3.41 -19.25
N ALA A 212 -32.60 2.13 -19.31
CA ALA A 212 -32.79 1.26 -18.14
C ALA A 212 -31.72 0.15 -18.02
N ARG A 213 -31.04 -0.20 -19.10
CA ARG A 213 -30.12 -1.34 -19.14
C ARG A 213 -28.67 -0.90 -19.22
N ARG A 214 -27.83 -1.65 -18.52
CA ARG A 214 -26.38 -1.46 -18.46
C ARG A 214 -25.70 -2.78 -18.81
N MET A 215 -24.68 -2.70 -19.65
CA MET A 215 -23.78 -3.80 -19.95
C MET A 215 -22.56 -3.70 -19.04
N LEU A 216 -22.24 -4.79 -18.35
CA LEU A 216 -21.05 -4.92 -17.53
C LEU A 216 -20.04 -5.80 -18.25
N THR A 217 -18.81 -5.31 -18.42
CA THR A 217 -17.75 -6.01 -19.13
C THR A 217 -16.64 -6.37 -18.16
N ILE A 218 -16.31 -7.66 -18.11
CA ILE A 218 -15.20 -8.20 -17.34
C ILE A 218 -14.14 -8.71 -18.32
N THR A 219 -12.95 -8.14 -18.25
CA THR A 219 -11.79 -8.48 -19.06
C THR A 219 -10.81 -9.30 -18.23
N ALA A 220 -10.67 -10.57 -18.59
CA ALA A 220 -9.64 -11.47 -18.08
C ALA A 220 -8.58 -11.72 -19.17
N PRO A 221 -7.37 -12.21 -18.82
CA PRO A 221 -6.25 -12.34 -19.76
C PRO A 221 -6.52 -13.16 -21.05
N ARG A 222 -7.60 -13.95 -21.09
CA ARG A 222 -7.97 -14.80 -22.23
C ARG A 222 -9.46 -14.76 -22.58
N THR A 223 -10.27 -14.03 -21.81
CA THR A 223 -11.73 -14.00 -21.97
C THR A 223 -12.24 -12.60 -21.67
N SER A 224 -13.21 -12.15 -22.45
CA SER A 224 -13.98 -10.94 -22.15
C SER A 224 -15.43 -11.35 -22.09
N ILE A 225 -16.08 -11.08 -20.96
CA ILE A 225 -17.46 -11.49 -20.71
C ILE A 225 -18.30 -10.25 -20.56
N GLU A 226 -19.38 -10.19 -21.32
CA GLU A 226 -20.39 -9.14 -21.26
C GLU A 226 -21.65 -9.69 -20.60
N GLN A 227 -22.15 -8.99 -19.57
CA GLN A 227 -23.31 -9.42 -18.80
C GLN A 227 -24.33 -8.29 -18.72
N MET A 228 -25.59 -8.64 -18.98
CA MET A 228 -26.69 -7.69 -18.78
C MET A 228 -26.99 -7.56 -17.30
N PHE A 229 -27.02 -6.31 -16.83
CA PHE A 229 -27.47 -6.01 -15.49
C PHE A 229 -28.99 -6.12 -15.37
N THR A 230 -29.46 -6.70 -14.25
CA THR A 230 -30.89 -6.85 -13.92
C THR A 230 -31.18 -6.19 -12.57
N GLU A 231 -32.38 -5.65 -12.39
CA GLU A 231 -32.77 -4.90 -11.18
C GLU A 231 -33.05 -5.79 -9.96
N ALA A 232 -33.08 -7.12 -10.12
CA ALA A 232 -33.41 -8.03 -9.05
C ALA A 232 -32.33 -8.02 -7.95
N VAL A 233 -32.66 -7.47 -6.79
CA VAL A 233 -31.77 -7.45 -5.63
C VAL A 233 -31.90 -8.74 -4.86
N ASP A 234 -30.82 -9.50 -4.79
CA ASP A 234 -30.65 -10.60 -3.86
C ASP A 234 -29.81 -10.14 -2.67
N ARG A 235 -30.37 -10.23 -1.46
CA ARG A 235 -29.73 -9.73 -0.23
C ARG A 235 -28.42 -10.47 0.07
N GLU A 236 -28.35 -11.76 -0.23
CA GLU A 236 -27.11 -12.53 -0.03
C GLU A 236 -26.03 -12.09 -1.03
N SER A 237 -26.38 -11.97 -2.31
CA SER A 237 -25.49 -11.44 -3.33
C SER A 237 -25.06 -10.00 -3.04
N LEU A 238 -25.95 -9.16 -2.52
CA LEU A 238 -25.63 -7.79 -2.10
C LEU A 238 -24.61 -7.80 -0.94
N ARG A 239 -24.75 -8.70 0.03
CA ARG A 239 -23.75 -8.85 1.11
C ARG A 239 -22.38 -9.24 0.54
N LEU A 240 -22.36 -10.18 -0.41
CA LEU A 240 -21.13 -10.63 -1.07
C LEU A 240 -20.49 -9.55 -1.94
N VAL A 241 -21.27 -8.78 -2.71
CA VAL A 241 -20.73 -7.70 -3.56
C VAL A 241 -20.18 -6.56 -2.70
N CYS A 242 -20.81 -6.26 -1.56
CA CYS A 242 -20.28 -5.32 -0.58
C CYS A 242 -18.95 -5.80 0.02
N GLU A 243 -18.84 -7.10 0.33
CA GLU A 243 -17.60 -7.69 0.86
C GLU A 243 -16.47 -7.63 -0.18
N ALA A 244 -16.77 -7.98 -1.43
CA ALA A 244 -15.83 -7.91 -2.53
C ALA A 244 -15.35 -6.48 -2.79
N ALA A 245 -16.28 -5.51 -2.82
CA ALA A 245 -15.93 -4.10 -2.97
C ALA A 245 -15.09 -3.60 -1.78
N ARG A 246 -15.47 -3.94 -0.54
CA ARG A 246 -14.68 -3.57 0.64
C ARG A 246 -13.25 -4.11 0.58
N TRP A 247 -13.06 -5.37 0.19
CA TRP A 247 -11.72 -5.94 0.07
C TRP A 247 -10.92 -5.28 -1.06
N THR A 248 -11.54 -5.11 -2.22
CA THR A 248 -10.91 -4.51 -3.43
C THR A 248 -10.41 -3.10 -3.15
N TYR A 249 -11.27 -2.28 -2.55
CA TYR A 249 -11.01 -0.85 -2.31
C TYR A 249 -10.59 -0.56 -0.86
N ALA A 250 -10.09 -1.54 -0.12
CA ALA A 250 -9.61 -1.31 1.26
C ALA A 250 -8.33 -0.45 1.33
N SER A 251 -7.58 -0.31 0.24
CA SER A 251 -6.38 0.53 0.17
C SER A 251 -6.16 1.02 -1.26
N SER A 252 -5.81 2.30 -1.44
CA SER A 252 -5.51 2.86 -2.75
C SER A 252 -4.28 2.21 -3.41
N PHE A 253 -3.33 1.74 -2.61
CA PHE A 253 -2.07 1.15 -3.07
C PHE A 253 -2.26 -0.22 -3.73
N SER A 254 -3.14 -1.06 -3.19
CA SER A 254 -3.39 -2.40 -3.71
C SER A 254 -4.65 -2.50 -4.57
N MET A 255 -5.41 -1.42 -4.74
CA MET A 255 -6.66 -1.39 -5.51
C MET A 255 -6.49 -2.01 -6.90
N ASP A 256 -5.57 -1.50 -7.72
CA ASP A 256 -5.37 -1.95 -9.10
C ASP A 256 -5.10 -3.46 -9.16
N SER A 257 -4.26 -3.96 -8.25
CA SER A 257 -3.94 -5.40 -8.18
C SER A 257 -5.13 -6.24 -7.70
N ARG A 258 -5.90 -5.78 -6.72
CA ARG A 258 -7.07 -6.51 -6.19
C ARG A 258 -8.23 -6.51 -7.18
N HIS A 259 -8.46 -5.39 -7.84
CA HIS A 259 -9.45 -5.25 -8.90
C HIS A 259 -9.11 -6.21 -10.06
N ALA A 260 -7.86 -6.22 -10.53
CA ALA A 260 -7.42 -7.15 -11.56
C ALA A 260 -7.58 -8.63 -11.13
N LEU A 261 -7.28 -8.96 -9.88
CA LEU A 261 -7.46 -10.33 -9.35
C LEU A 261 -8.93 -10.76 -9.32
N ILE A 262 -9.84 -9.91 -8.81
CA ILE A 262 -11.26 -10.26 -8.77
C ILE A 262 -11.87 -10.32 -10.17
N ALA A 263 -11.54 -9.37 -11.05
CA ALA A 263 -11.98 -9.37 -12.45
C ALA A 263 -11.50 -10.64 -13.17
N ALA A 264 -10.24 -11.04 -13.01
CA ALA A 264 -9.70 -12.25 -13.60
C ALA A 264 -10.40 -13.52 -13.09
N GLU A 265 -10.67 -13.62 -11.79
CA GLU A 265 -11.34 -14.79 -11.20
C GLU A 265 -12.82 -14.86 -11.58
N LEU A 266 -13.50 -13.72 -11.62
CA LEU A 266 -14.86 -13.64 -12.15
C LEU A 266 -14.87 -14.05 -13.63
N GLY A 267 -14.04 -13.43 -14.47
CA GLY A 267 -13.96 -13.73 -15.90
C GLY A 267 -13.53 -15.16 -16.24
N ARG A 268 -12.89 -15.88 -15.30
CA ARG A 268 -12.53 -17.29 -15.44
C ARG A 268 -13.67 -18.26 -15.09
N MET A 269 -14.50 -17.91 -14.11
CA MET A 269 -15.57 -18.79 -13.59
C MET A 269 -16.95 -18.51 -14.20
N TRP A 270 -17.15 -17.30 -14.71
CA TRP A 270 -18.41 -16.88 -15.34
C TRP A 270 -18.56 -17.49 -16.73
N HIS A 271 -19.80 -17.73 -17.16
CA HIS A 271 -20.11 -18.29 -18.47
C HIS A 271 -20.84 -17.25 -19.34
N ASP A 272 -20.64 -17.31 -20.65
CA ASP A 272 -21.34 -16.42 -21.58
C ASP A 272 -22.85 -16.73 -21.59
N ASN A 273 -23.69 -15.68 -21.62
CA ASN A 273 -25.17 -15.68 -21.61
C ASN A 273 -25.90 -15.79 -20.26
N GLU A 274 -25.23 -15.57 -19.13
CA GLU A 274 -25.93 -15.34 -17.85
C GLU A 274 -26.32 -13.85 -17.69
N THR A 275 -27.16 -13.56 -16.71
CA THR A 275 -27.38 -12.19 -16.20
C THR A 275 -26.47 -11.96 -15.00
N TRP A 276 -26.22 -10.68 -14.67
CA TRP A 276 -25.34 -10.33 -13.54
C TRP A 276 -25.76 -11.02 -12.24
N ASP A 277 -27.05 -11.01 -11.90
CA ASP A 277 -27.60 -11.59 -10.67
C ASP A 277 -27.39 -13.10 -10.58
N GLY A 278 -27.73 -13.83 -11.66
CA GLY A 278 -27.62 -15.29 -11.69
C GLY A 278 -26.17 -15.75 -11.64
N GLY A 279 -25.31 -15.11 -12.43
CA GLY A 279 -23.90 -15.45 -12.49
C GLY A 279 -23.16 -15.08 -11.19
N PHE A 280 -23.37 -13.87 -10.65
CA PHE A 280 -22.70 -13.44 -9.43
C PHE A 280 -23.10 -14.31 -8.24
N ARG A 281 -24.37 -14.70 -8.11
CA ARG A 281 -24.81 -15.63 -7.07
C ARG A 281 -24.08 -16.98 -7.16
N ARG A 282 -23.84 -17.48 -8.36
CA ARG A 282 -23.19 -18.78 -8.62
C ARG A 282 -21.69 -18.77 -8.35
N VAL A 283 -20.98 -17.69 -8.69
CA VAL A 283 -19.51 -17.66 -8.67
C VAL A 283 -18.89 -16.63 -7.74
N GLY A 284 -19.60 -15.57 -7.34
CA GLY A 284 -19.05 -14.41 -6.63
C GLY A 284 -18.29 -14.76 -5.36
N ALA A 285 -18.84 -15.62 -4.50
CA ALA A 285 -18.16 -16.05 -3.27
C ALA A 285 -16.87 -16.83 -3.56
N ARG A 286 -16.89 -17.74 -4.55
CA ARG A 286 -15.71 -18.53 -4.93
C ARG A 286 -14.64 -17.67 -5.59
N ALA A 287 -15.05 -16.75 -6.44
CA ALA A 287 -14.14 -15.79 -7.08
C ALA A 287 -13.46 -14.90 -6.05
N LEU A 288 -14.20 -14.39 -5.06
CA LEU A 288 -13.64 -13.58 -3.97
C LEU A 288 -12.62 -14.36 -3.14
N GLU A 289 -12.93 -15.59 -2.73
CA GLU A 289 -11.99 -16.40 -1.96
C GLU A 289 -10.77 -16.83 -2.78
N SER A 290 -10.93 -17.10 -4.08
CA SER A 290 -9.81 -17.36 -5.00
C SER A 290 -8.93 -16.13 -5.15
N ALA A 291 -9.50 -14.94 -5.34
CA ALA A 291 -8.77 -13.68 -5.47
C ALA A 291 -8.00 -13.32 -4.18
N LYS A 292 -8.62 -13.46 -3.01
CA LYS A 292 -7.94 -13.30 -1.70
C LYS A 292 -6.79 -14.30 -1.54
N SER A 293 -6.97 -15.54 -1.99
CA SER A 293 -5.93 -16.57 -1.93
C SER A 293 -4.78 -16.28 -2.90
N ALA A 294 -5.07 -15.79 -4.10
CA ALA A 294 -4.09 -15.35 -5.07
C ALA A 294 -3.30 -14.13 -4.58
N GLU A 295 -3.94 -13.16 -3.91
CA GLU A 295 -3.27 -12.05 -3.25
C GLU A 295 -2.29 -12.55 -2.18
N ARG A 296 -2.73 -13.47 -1.30
CA ARG A 296 -1.87 -14.08 -0.28
C ARG A 296 -0.67 -14.81 -0.90
N LEU A 297 -0.88 -15.52 -2.01
CA LEU A 297 0.20 -16.21 -2.73
C LEU A 297 1.18 -15.21 -3.36
N MET A 298 0.67 -14.14 -3.99
CA MET A 298 1.52 -13.09 -4.57
C MET A 298 2.37 -12.40 -3.51
N ILE A 299 1.79 -12.08 -2.34
CA ILE A 299 2.51 -11.51 -1.21
C ILE A 299 3.55 -12.51 -0.68
N SER A 300 3.16 -13.78 -0.49
CA SER A 300 4.07 -14.83 -0.02
C SER A 300 5.23 -15.10 -0.99
N GLY A 301 4.97 -15.07 -2.30
CA GLY A 301 5.98 -15.25 -3.34
C GLY A 301 7.04 -14.15 -3.26
N LYS A 302 6.60 -12.89 -3.18
CA LYS A 302 7.49 -11.73 -2.97
C LYS A 302 8.32 -11.88 -1.70
N THR A 303 7.72 -12.32 -0.59
CA THR A 303 8.47 -12.56 0.66
C THR A 303 9.51 -13.67 0.53
N SER A 304 9.19 -14.76 -0.18
CA SER A 304 10.16 -15.84 -0.41
C SER A 304 11.34 -15.40 -1.28
N GLU A 305 11.10 -14.57 -2.29
CA GLU A 305 12.16 -13.99 -3.12
C GLU A 305 13.08 -13.10 -2.29
N VAL A 306 12.54 -12.29 -1.37
CA VAL A 306 13.34 -11.46 -0.45
C VAL A 306 14.19 -12.32 0.50
N ILE A 307 13.63 -13.39 1.07
CA ILE A 307 14.38 -14.31 1.95
C ILE A 307 15.49 -15.03 1.17
N ASN A 308 15.20 -15.47 -0.06
CA ASN A 308 16.19 -16.10 -0.91
C ASN A 308 17.32 -15.13 -1.28
N ALA A 309 16.97 -13.88 -1.62
CA ALA A 309 17.96 -12.82 -1.89
C ALA A 309 18.83 -12.53 -0.66
N GLU A 310 18.27 -12.54 0.55
CA GLU A 310 19.03 -12.43 1.79
C GLU A 310 19.96 -13.64 2.01
N GLY A 311 19.49 -14.86 1.70
CA GLY A 311 20.29 -16.09 1.75
C GLY A 311 21.48 -16.05 0.80
N ASP A 312 21.26 -15.60 -0.43
CA ASP A 312 22.31 -15.43 -1.44
C ASP A 312 23.31 -14.34 -1.03
N LEU A 313 22.83 -13.24 -0.43
CA LEU A 313 23.69 -12.19 0.12
C LEU A 313 24.61 -12.73 1.23
N ARG A 314 24.06 -13.50 2.19
CA ARG A 314 24.86 -14.14 3.26
C ARG A 314 25.88 -15.13 2.72
N LYS A 315 25.51 -15.90 1.68
CA LYS A 315 26.42 -16.83 1.02
C LYS A 315 27.56 -16.10 0.31
N ALA A 316 27.24 -15.09 -0.49
CA ALA A 316 28.22 -14.25 -1.18
C ALA A 316 29.19 -13.58 -0.19
N LEU A 317 28.66 -13.10 0.95
CA LEU A 317 29.46 -12.55 2.04
C LEU A 317 30.43 -13.57 2.64
N ASN A 318 29.96 -14.79 2.92
CA ASN A 318 30.81 -15.85 3.47
C ASN A 318 31.90 -16.29 2.49
N ASP A 319 31.59 -16.38 1.19
CA ASP A 319 32.57 -16.70 0.15
C ASP A 319 33.66 -15.61 0.05
N GLU A 320 33.27 -14.34 0.20
CA GLU A 320 34.20 -13.22 0.20
C GLU A 320 35.12 -13.22 1.44
N VAL A 321 34.57 -13.46 2.63
CA VAL A 321 35.36 -13.64 3.86
C VAL A 321 36.31 -14.84 3.74
N GLY A 322 35.85 -15.94 3.14
CA GLY A 322 36.66 -17.13 2.85
C GLY A 322 37.84 -16.81 1.93
N ARG A 323 37.63 -15.99 0.90
CA ARG A 323 38.68 -15.54 -0.03
C ARG A 323 39.74 -14.69 0.67
N VAL A 324 39.32 -13.75 1.52
CA VAL A 324 40.26 -12.92 2.32
C VAL A 324 41.09 -13.79 3.26
N ASN A 325 40.46 -14.76 3.95
CA ASN A 325 41.18 -15.70 4.81
C ASN A 325 42.18 -16.57 4.04
N GLN A 326 41.85 -16.98 2.81
CA GLN A 326 42.79 -17.70 1.95
C GLN A 326 44.00 -16.82 1.60
N GLN A 327 43.78 -15.55 1.24
CA GLN A 327 44.88 -14.62 0.94
C GLN A 327 45.82 -14.40 2.15
N ILE A 328 45.27 -14.36 3.37
CA ILE A 328 46.08 -14.28 4.60
C ILE A 328 46.94 -15.54 4.78
N ARG A 329 46.37 -16.73 4.52
CA ARG A 329 47.13 -17.99 4.56
C ARG A 329 48.22 -18.02 3.49
N ASP A 330 47.93 -17.53 2.29
CA ASP A 330 48.91 -17.49 1.18
C ASP A 330 50.08 -16.54 1.51
N LEU A 331 49.81 -15.37 2.09
CA LEU A 331 50.84 -14.45 2.61
C LEU A 331 51.72 -15.13 3.67
N THR A 332 51.10 -15.85 4.60
CA THR A 332 51.80 -16.56 5.68
C THR A 332 52.62 -17.74 5.14
N GLY A 333 52.10 -18.47 4.15
CA GLY A 333 52.83 -19.56 3.50
C GLY A 333 54.02 -19.06 2.69
N ALA A 334 53.88 -17.93 1.99
CA ALA A 334 54.98 -17.29 1.29
C ALA A 334 56.11 -16.90 2.25
N LEU A 335 55.77 -16.33 3.41
CA LEU A 335 56.73 -16.06 4.48
C LEU A 335 57.56 -17.28 4.90
N TRP A 336 56.91 -18.42 5.14
CA TRP A 336 57.61 -19.63 5.58
C TRP A 336 58.58 -20.16 4.53
N ARG A 337 58.16 -20.17 3.26
CA ARG A 337 59.03 -20.56 2.14
C ARG A 337 60.23 -19.65 2.04
N ASP A 338 60.01 -18.35 2.14
CA ASP A 338 61.04 -17.34 1.98
C ASP A 338 62.00 -17.32 3.18
N PHE A 339 61.51 -17.60 4.39
CA PHE A 339 62.32 -17.82 5.59
C PHE A 339 63.24 -19.05 5.45
N ALA A 340 62.75 -20.14 4.84
CA ALA A 340 63.59 -21.31 4.55
C ALA A 340 64.72 -20.97 3.56
N VAL A 341 64.44 -20.14 2.54
CA VAL A 341 65.47 -19.63 1.60
C VAL A 341 66.50 -18.77 2.34
N ALA A 342 66.07 -17.90 3.25
CA ALA A 342 66.97 -17.08 4.06
C ALA A 342 67.90 -17.94 4.94
N ILE A 343 67.37 -18.96 5.64
CA ILE A 343 68.17 -19.90 6.42
C ILE A 343 69.14 -20.67 5.52
N ALA A 344 68.68 -21.18 4.38
CA ALA A 344 69.53 -21.93 3.45
C ALA A 344 70.70 -21.07 2.95
N ALA A 345 70.46 -19.80 2.62
CA ALA A 345 71.49 -18.86 2.22
C ALA A 345 72.51 -18.59 3.34
N LEU A 346 72.06 -18.45 4.60
CA LEU A 346 72.93 -18.27 5.77
C LEU A 346 73.77 -19.51 6.06
N VAL A 347 73.18 -20.72 6.00
CA VAL A 347 73.89 -21.99 6.20
C VAL A 347 74.91 -22.23 5.08
N ALA A 348 74.56 -21.90 3.83
CA ALA A 348 75.49 -21.95 2.70
C ALA A 348 76.69 -21.03 2.94
N ARG A 349 76.47 -19.79 3.40
CA ARG A 349 77.55 -18.87 3.78
C ARG A 349 78.42 -19.41 4.92
N ALA A 350 77.81 -19.94 5.97
CA ALA A 350 78.54 -20.49 7.12
C ALA A 350 79.42 -21.70 6.76
N SER A 351 78.96 -22.54 5.81
CA SER A 351 79.74 -23.67 5.29
C SER A 351 80.93 -23.20 4.44
N LEU A 352 80.72 -22.19 3.58
CA LEU A 352 81.78 -21.63 2.74
C LEU A 352 82.87 -20.91 3.57
N ALA A 353 82.50 -20.27 4.67
CA ALA A 353 83.44 -19.61 5.59
C ALA A 353 84.43 -20.58 6.27
N LYS A 354 84.08 -21.87 6.42
CA LYS A 354 84.95 -22.90 7.01
C LYS A 354 85.99 -23.48 6.05
N GLY A 355 85.86 -23.23 4.73
CA GLY A 355 86.65 -23.87 3.68
C GLY A 355 88.01 -23.22 3.35
N GLY A 356 88.42 -22.14 4.03
CA GLY A 356 89.79 -21.61 3.98
C GLY A 356 90.30 -21.03 2.65
N GLY A 357 89.48 -20.91 1.61
CA GLY A 357 89.88 -20.41 0.29
C GLY A 357 89.40 -18.99 0.00
N ALA A 358 90.34 -18.10 -0.32
CA ALA A 358 90.08 -16.71 -0.70
C ALA A 358 89.16 -16.57 -1.92
N THR A 359 87.94 -16.07 -1.69
CA THR A 359 87.36 -14.85 -2.30
C THR A 359 85.97 -14.65 -1.70
N ASP A 360 85.85 -13.68 -0.80
CA ASP A 360 84.63 -13.25 -0.08
C ASP A 360 83.48 -12.78 -1.01
N ILE A 361 83.73 -12.78 -2.31
CA ILE A 361 82.83 -12.32 -3.37
C ILE A 361 81.69 -13.32 -3.59
N PHE A 362 81.95 -14.63 -3.63
CA PHE A 362 80.92 -15.62 -3.93
C PHE A 362 79.90 -15.77 -2.79
N GLY A 363 80.37 -15.83 -1.53
CA GLY A 363 79.49 -15.89 -0.36
C GLY A 363 78.63 -14.64 -0.17
N SER A 364 79.17 -13.47 -0.53
CA SER A 364 78.42 -12.21 -0.51
C SER A 364 77.46 -12.09 -1.69
N ALA A 365 77.81 -12.61 -2.87
CA ALA A 365 76.92 -12.69 -4.03
C ALA A 365 75.68 -13.59 -3.77
N VAL A 366 75.85 -14.72 -3.07
CA VAL A 366 74.73 -15.60 -2.69
C VAL A 366 73.76 -14.89 -1.72
N LEU A 367 74.26 -14.15 -0.74
CA LEU A 367 73.41 -13.38 0.18
C LEU A 367 72.69 -12.21 -0.51
N ILE A 368 73.38 -11.48 -1.39
CA ILE A 368 72.77 -10.40 -2.17
C ILE A 368 71.69 -10.99 -3.11
N GLY A 369 71.96 -12.12 -3.75
CA GLY A 369 70.97 -12.85 -4.55
C GLY A 369 69.75 -13.27 -3.74
N ALA A 370 69.94 -13.78 -2.52
CA ALA A 370 68.85 -14.11 -1.61
C ALA A 370 68.04 -12.87 -1.19
N ALA A 371 68.70 -11.74 -0.90
CA ALA A 371 68.02 -10.49 -0.57
C ALA A 371 67.18 -9.95 -1.75
N VAL A 372 67.72 -9.96 -2.97
CA VAL A 372 66.98 -9.56 -4.18
C VAL A 372 65.78 -10.48 -4.42
N PHE A 373 65.96 -11.78 -4.23
CA PHE A 373 64.87 -12.76 -4.32
C PHE A 373 63.76 -12.47 -3.31
N LEU A 374 64.10 -12.21 -2.04
CA LEU A 374 63.13 -11.90 -0.99
C LEU A 374 62.35 -10.61 -1.31
N ILE A 375 63.03 -9.56 -1.80
CA ILE A 375 62.40 -8.29 -2.22
C ILE A 375 61.42 -8.53 -3.38
N ALA A 376 61.83 -9.28 -4.40
CA ALA A 376 60.98 -9.58 -5.54
C ALA A 376 59.78 -10.44 -5.13
N SER A 377 60.01 -11.46 -4.31
CA SER A 377 58.97 -12.39 -3.82
C SER A 377 57.89 -11.64 -3.04
N ILE A 378 58.28 -10.84 -2.02
CA ILE A 378 57.31 -10.09 -1.23
C ILE A 378 56.59 -9.03 -2.07
N GLY A 379 57.30 -8.38 -2.99
CA GLY A 379 56.73 -7.38 -3.91
C GLY A 379 55.64 -7.98 -4.79
N VAL A 380 55.89 -9.13 -5.41
CA VAL A 380 54.91 -9.82 -6.26
C VAL A 380 53.69 -10.27 -5.46
N VAL A 381 53.90 -10.87 -4.29
CA VAL A 381 52.80 -11.39 -3.46
C VAL A 381 51.91 -10.25 -2.94
N VAL A 382 52.50 -9.19 -2.39
CA VAL A 382 51.74 -8.03 -1.89
C VAL A 382 51.03 -7.31 -3.04
N TYR A 383 51.69 -7.11 -4.17
CA TYR A 383 51.08 -6.45 -5.34
C TYR A 383 49.87 -7.23 -5.86
N ALA A 384 50.02 -8.54 -6.08
CA ALA A 384 48.95 -9.40 -6.58
C ALA A 384 47.74 -9.37 -5.63
N ASN A 385 47.96 -9.53 -4.33
CA ASN A 385 46.89 -9.54 -3.34
C ASN A 385 46.19 -8.17 -3.21
N ARG A 386 46.94 -7.06 -3.18
CA ARG A 386 46.35 -5.71 -3.18
C ARG A 386 45.54 -5.43 -4.45
N ARG A 387 46.03 -5.89 -5.62
CA ARG A 387 45.32 -5.73 -6.90
C ARG A 387 44.01 -6.52 -6.91
N LEU A 388 44.02 -7.75 -6.43
CA LEU A 388 42.83 -8.59 -6.31
C LEU A 388 41.80 -7.98 -5.35
N LEU A 389 42.23 -7.48 -4.19
CA LEU A 389 41.35 -6.77 -3.24
C LEU A 389 40.75 -5.51 -3.85
N THR A 390 41.52 -4.76 -4.64
CA THR A 390 41.02 -3.57 -5.34
C THR A 390 39.97 -3.92 -6.39
N ILE A 391 40.20 -4.98 -7.17
CA ILE A 391 39.22 -5.47 -8.15
C ILE A 391 37.94 -5.93 -7.45
N ALA A 392 38.06 -6.64 -6.32
CA ALA A 392 36.91 -7.06 -5.52
C ALA A 392 36.11 -5.86 -4.98
N ARG A 393 36.78 -4.83 -4.46
CA ARG A 393 36.11 -3.59 -4.02
C ARG A 393 35.37 -2.89 -5.16
N ASN A 394 35.98 -2.78 -6.33
CA ASN A 394 35.35 -2.12 -7.48
C ASN A 394 34.16 -2.93 -8.01
N ALA A 395 34.27 -4.26 -8.07
CA ALA A 395 33.16 -5.13 -8.42
C ALA A 395 32.00 -4.99 -7.42
N ARG A 396 32.31 -4.82 -6.12
CA ARG A 396 31.32 -4.61 -5.07
C ARG A 396 30.55 -3.30 -5.25
N THR A 397 31.19 -2.21 -5.65
CA THR A 397 30.49 -0.93 -5.89
C THR A 397 29.50 -1.01 -7.05
N THR A 398 29.76 -1.85 -8.06
CA THR A 398 28.84 -2.08 -9.17
C THR A 398 27.71 -3.03 -8.78
N TRP A 399 28.01 -4.10 -8.04
CA TRP A 399 26.97 -4.98 -7.50
C TRP A 399 26.07 -4.28 -6.48
N GLN A 400 26.62 -3.27 -5.78
CA GLN A 400 25.91 -2.46 -4.80
C GLN A 400 24.69 -1.73 -5.40
N SER A 401 24.79 -1.20 -6.62
CA SER A 401 23.67 -0.46 -7.22
C SER A 401 22.49 -1.36 -7.60
N ASP A 402 22.76 -2.63 -7.91
CA ASP A 402 21.78 -3.49 -8.55
C ASP A 402 20.98 -4.34 -7.54
N VAL A 403 21.59 -4.71 -6.42
CA VAL A 403 20.97 -5.55 -5.38
C VAL A 403 20.44 -4.74 -4.20
N TYR A 404 21.05 -3.60 -3.85
CA TYR A 404 20.66 -2.84 -2.66
C TYR A 404 19.55 -1.81 -2.87
N ALA A 405 18.99 -1.71 -4.08
CA ALA A 405 17.77 -0.92 -4.32
C ALA A 405 16.57 -1.37 -3.47
N PHE A 406 16.65 -2.54 -2.83
CA PHE A 406 15.55 -3.16 -2.09
C PHE A 406 15.76 -3.25 -0.56
N LEU A 407 16.90 -2.79 -0.02
CA LEU A 407 17.24 -2.88 1.41
C LEU A 407 17.51 -1.48 1.99
N ALA A 408 17.17 -1.27 3.27
CA ALA A 408 17.44 0.00 3.94
C ALA A 408 18.92 0.13 4.34
N GLU A 409 19.52 1.31 4.12
CA GLU A 409 20.92 1.66 4.43
C GLU A 409 21.49 1.09 5.76
N PRO A 410 20.83 1.20 6.93
CA PRO A 410 21.42 0.77 8.20
C PRO A 410 21.57 -0.75 8.33
N GLU A 411 20.68 -1.54 7.71
CA GLU A 411 20.79 -3.00 7.73
C GLU A 411 21.93 -3.49 6.84
N ILE A 412 22.12 -2.86 5.67
CA ILE A 412 23.23 -3.14 4.75
C ILE A 412 24.58 -2.90 5.43
N GLU A 413 24.68 -1.81 6.21
CA GLU A 413 25.91 -1.49 6.91
C GLU A 413 26.29 -2.56 7.94
N SER A 414 25.32 -3.04 8.70
CA SER A 414 25.54 -4.04 9.74
C SER A 414 25.81 -5.46 9.20
N LEU A 415 25.11 -5.86 8.13
CA LEU A 415 25.15 -7.22 7.62
C LEU A 415 26.32 -7.48 6.68
N ALA A 416 26.68 -6.52 5.83
CA ALA A 416 27.66 -6.74 4.77
C ALA A 416 28.89 -5.83 4.88
N LEU A 417 28.71 -4.51 5.04
CA LEU A 417 29.83 -3.57 4.95
C LEU A 417 30.79 -3.66 6.14
N LYS A 418 30.27 -3.72 7.36
CA LYS A 418 31.09 -3.73 8.58
C LYS A 418 31.99 -4.98 8.68
N PRO A 419 31.50 -6.22 8.51
CA PRO A 419 32.35 -7.42 8.58
C PRO A 419 33.46 -7.43 7.52
N ILE A 420 33.16 -6.94 6.31
CA ILE A 420 34.15 -6.90 5.23
C ILE A 420 35.22 -5.81 5.50
N ARG A 421 34.82 -4.62 5.96
CA ARG A 421 35.78 -3.57 6.36
C ARG A 421 36.69 -4.05 7.49
N GLU A 422 36.14 -4.79 8.45
CA GLU A 422 36.92 -5.41 9.52
C GLU A 422 37.91 -6.45 8.96
N ALA A 423 37.48 -7.33 8.05
CA ALA A 423 38.36 -8.30 7.40
C ALA A 423 39.48 -7.67 6.56
N GLU A 424 39.16 -6.62 5.78
CA GLU A 424 40.16 -5.85 5.01
C GLU A 424 41.16 -5.13 5.94
N THR A 425 40.69 -4.62 7.08
CA THR A 425 41.55 -3.99 8.10
C THR A 425 42.52 -5.01 8.70
N VAL A 426 42.04 -6.21 9.04
CA VAL A 426 42.88 -7.30 9.52
C VAL A 426 43.93 -7.68 8.47
N TYR A 427 43.54 -7.81 7.21
CA TYR A 427 44.46 -8.08 6.11
C TYR A 427 45.59 -7.05 6.05
N PHE A 428 45.29 -5.74 6.07
CA PHE A 428 46.33 -4.70 6.02
C PHE A 428 47.21 -4.66 7.27
N CYS A 429 46.66 -5.01 8.43
CA CYS A 429 47.44 -5.14 9.65
C CYS A 429 48.46 -6.28 9.52
N VAL A 430 48.00 -7.46 9.09
CA VAL A 430 48.86 -8.61 8.81
C VAL A 430 49.90 -8.27 7.75
N GLU A 431 49.49 -7.63 6.64
CA GLU A 431 50.39 -7.20 5.57
C GLU A 431 51.55 -6.35 6.11
N LYS A 432 51.27 -5.37 6.98
CA LYS A 432 52.30 -4.53 7.62
C LYS A 432 53.26 -5.34 8.48
N ILE A 433 52.75 -6.28 9.28
CA ILE A 433 53.58 -7.16 10.13
C ILE A 433 54.49 -8.03 9.26
N VAL A 434 53.93 -8.65 8.22
CA VAL A 434 54.66 -9.50 7.26
C VAL A 434 55.75 -8.70 6.55
N VAL A 435 55.41 -7.55 5.97
CA VAL A 435 56.40 -6.67 5.29
C VAL A 435 57.48 -6.22 6.27
N GLY A 436 57.13 -5.85 7.51
CA GLY A 436 58.08 -5.50 8.55
C GLY A 436 59.07 -6.64 8.85
N ALA A 437 58.58 -7.88 8.95
CA ALA A 437 59.44 -9.05 9.13
C ALA A 437 60.40 -9.27 7.95
N TYR A 438 59.95 -9.10 6.71
CA TYR A 438 60.84 -9.15 5.53
C TYR A 438 61.93 -8.09 5.58
N VAL A 439 61.59 -6.85 5.94
CA VAL A 439 62.57 -5.76 6.06
C VAL A 439 63.65 -6.12 7.08
N VAL A 440 63.28 -6.70 8.22
CA VAL A 440 64.25 -7.15 9.25
C VAL A 440 65.14 -8.27 8.73
N VAL A 441 64.58 -9.30 8.09
CA VAL A 441 65.35 -10.43 7.54
C VAL A 441 66.31 -9.97 6.44
N ILE A 442 65.83 -9.14 5.51
CA ILE A 442 66.66 -8.57 4.43
C ILE A 442 67.77 -7.71 5.03
N ALA A 443 67.47 -6.86 6.01
CA ALA A 443 68.48 -6.04 6.69
C ALA A 443 69.54 -6.91 7.39
N ALA A 444 69.15 -8.02 8.03
CA ALA A 444 70.08 -8.96 8.65
C ALA A 444 70.97 -9.68 7.61
N ILE A 445 70.40 -10.09 6.47
CA ILE A 445 71.16 -10.71 5.37
C ILE A 445 72.15 -9.70 4.76
N LEU A 446 71.72 -8.46 4.51
CA LEU A 446 72.60 -7.42 3.98
C LEU A 446 73.67 -7.01 4.99
N PHE A 447 73.32 -6.90 6.27
CA PHE A 447 74.29 -6.62 7.33
C PHE A 447 75.33 -7.73 7.43
N THR A 448 74.95 -9.01 7.33
CA THR A 448 75.93 -10.11 7.30
C THR A 448 76.72 -10.16 6.01
N ALA A 449 76.17 -9.70 4.87
CA ALA A 449 76.88 -9.61 3.60
C ALA A 449 77.93 -8.50 3.57
N PHE A 450 77.64 -7.32 4.15
CA PHE A 450 78.51 -6.14 4.14
C PHE A 450 79.29 -5.92 5.46
N GLY A 451 78.85 -6.52 6.55
CA GLY A 451 79.39 -6.38 7.90
C GLY A 451 80.52 -7.37 8.20
N ILE A 452 81.74 -6.90 8.00
CA ILE A 452 82.98 -7.16 8.77
C ILE A 452 83.44 -8.63 8.89
N ASN A 453 84.54 -8.92 8.18
CA ASN A 453 85.62 -9.83 8.61
C ASN A 453 85.92 -9.65 10.11
N SER A 454 85.34 -10.48 10.96
CA SER A 454 85.61 -10.49 12.41
C SER A 454 86.91 -11.24 12.77
N SER A 455 87.84 -11.40 11.83
CA SER A 455 89.19 -11.92 12.10
C SER A 455 90.18 -10.88 12.67
N VAL A 456 89.74 -9.66 12.98
CA VAL A 456 90.61 -8.58 13.51
C VAL A 456 90.31 -8.22 14.99
N LEU A 457 89.25 -8.75 15.61
CA LEU A 457 88.83 -8.36 16.97
C LEU A 457 89.27 -9.31 18.10
N LEU A 458 89.92 -10.43 17.79
CA LEU A 458 90.62 -11.26 18.76
C LEU A 458 92.11 -11.27 18.41
N GLY A 459 92.81 -10.20 18.80
CA GLY A 459 94.26 -10.17 18.79
C GLY A 459 94.81 -11.25 19.71
N ALA A 460 95.34 -12.32 19.13
CA ALA A 460 96.29 -13.19 19.81
C ALA A 460 97.59 -12.40 20.02
N PRO A 461 98.14 -12.31 21.25
CA PRO A 461 99.45 -11.71 21.45
C PRO A 461 100.52 -12.59 20.81
N SER A 462 101.19 -12.03 19.79
CA SER A 462 102.40 -12.59 19.20
C SER A 462 103.54 -12.56 20.22
N ALA A 463 104.11 -13.74 20.49
CA ALA A 463 105.41 -13.88 21.12
C ALA A 463 106.52 -13.30 20.24
N SER A 464 107.53 -12.68 20.86
CA SER A 464 108.95 -12.68 20.45
C SER A 464 109.79 -11.87 21.47
N PRO A 465 111.13 -11.84 21.38
CA PRO A 465 112.07 -12.93 21.66
C PRO A 465 113.07 -12.54 22.78
N SER A 466 113.90 -13.50 23.19
CA SER A 466 115.02 -13.37 24.14
C SER A 466 116.08 -12.33 23.71
N PRO A 467 116.94 -11.94 24.65
CA PRO A 467 118.37 -12.26 24.52
C PRO A 467 118.79 -13.46 25.40
#